data_AF-F4QTA9-F1
#
_entry.id   AF-F4QTA9-F1
#
_cell.length_a   1.000
_cell.length_b   1.000
_cell.length_c   1.000
_cell.angle_alpha   90.00
_cell.angle_beta   90.00
_cell.angle_gamma   90.00
#
_symmetry.space_group_name_H-M   'P 1'
#
loop_
_entity.id
_entity.type
_entity.pdbx_description
1 polymer ?
#
loop_
_entity_poly.entity_id
_entity_poly.type
_entity_poly.pdbx_seq_one_letter_code
_entity_poly.pdbx_strand_id
1 'polypeptide(L)' 'MFVVSLPGVVDTAAVDSLKDCLIAQLQSKASCRLDGGSVERIGTAGLQLLWSAKQSFWRWWTGI' A
#
# COMPACT_ATOMS: atom_id res chain seq x y z
N MET A 1 4.16 14.30 4.48
CA MET A 1 3.18 13.38 3.87
C MET A 1 3.91 12.59 2.81
N PHE A 2 4.00 11.27 2.95
CA PHE A 2 4.75 10.40 2.04
C PHE A 2 3.86 9.93 0.90
N VAL A 3 4.36 9.95 -0.33
CA VAL A 3 3.61 9.51 -1.53
C VAL A 3 4.30 8.28 -2.11
N VAL A 4 3.57 7.17 -2.21
CA VAL A 4 4.01 5.93 -2.85
C VAL A 4 3.37 5.86 -4.24
N SER A 5 4.19 5.96 -5.28
CA SER A 5 3.73 5.75 -6.65
C SER A 5 3.59 4.26 -6.93
N LEU A 6 2.39 3.85 -7.34
CA LEU A 6 2.12 2.46 -7.70
C LEU A 6 2.67 2.17 -9.11
N PRO A 7 3.23 0.96 -9.33
CA PRO A 7 3.71 0.56 -10.65
C PRO A 7 2.54 0.33 -11.61
N GLY A 8 2.83 0.35 -12.92
CA GLY A 8 1.82 0.15 -13.96
C GLY A 8 1.09 -1.18 -13.86
N VAL A 9 1.79 -2.23 -13.44
CA VAL A 9 1.18 -3.52 -13.12
C VAL A 9 1.46 -3.86 -11.66
N VAL A 10 0.38 -4.10 -10.90
CA VAL A 10 0.43 -4.52 -9.50
C VAL A 10 0.02 -6.00 -9.43
N ASP A 11 0.99 -6.87 -9.71
CA ASP A 11 0.88 -8.33 -9.62
C ASP A 11 1.75 -8.89 -8.47
N THR A 12 1.76 -10.22 -8.30
CA THR A 12 2.43 -10.90 -7.18
C THR A 12 3.91 -10.52 -7.02
N ALA A 13 4.64 -10.24 -8.11
CA ALA A 13 6.03 -9.82 -8.04
C ALA A 13 6.18 -8.37 -7.54
N ALA A 14 5.32 -7.47 -8.03
CA ALA A 14 5.31 -6.06 -7.62
C ALA A 14 4.78 -5.85 -6.19
N VAL A 15 3.95 -6.78 -5.70
CA VAL A 15 3.34 -6.76 -4.36
C VAL A 15 4.36 -6.87 -3.25
N ASP A 16 5.46 -7.62 -3.41
CA ASP A 16 6.42 -7.84 -2.33
C ASP A 16 7.18 -6.55 -1.96
N SER A 17 7.73 -5.86 -2.96
CA SER A 17 8.40 -4.57 -2.75
C SER A 17 7.43 -3.47 -2.26
N LEU A 18 6.18 -3.49 -2.75
CA LEU A 18 5.16 -2.54 -2.29
C LEU A 18 4.76 -2.78 -0.83
N LYS A 19 4.70 -4.05 -0.42
CA LYS A 19 4.39 -4.44 0.96
C LYS A 19 5.45 -3.93 1.93
N ASP A 20 6.73 -4.13 1.65
CA ASP A 20 7.82 -3.66 2.51
C ASP A 20 7.79 -2.13 2.67
N CYS A 21 7.54 -1.41 1.57
CA CYS A 21 7.37 0.04 1.60
C CYS A 21 6.19 0.43 2.51
N LEU A 22 5.05 -0.23 2.40
CA LEU A 22 3.86 0.09 3.21
C LEU A 22 4.05 -0.22 4.70
N ILE A 23 4.77 -1.30 5.03
CA ILE A 23 5.10 -1.65 6.42
C ILE A 23 6.00 -0.59 7.03
N ALA A 24 7.04 -0.15 6.31
CA ALA A 24 7.93 0.91 6.79
C ALA A 24 7.17 2.22 7.06
N GLN A 25 6.21 2.57 6.18
CA GLN A 25 5.36 3.74 6.40
C GLN A 25 4.43 3.57 7.60
N LEU A 26 3.82 2.40 7.77
CA LEU A 26 2.98 2.10 8.93
C LEU A 26 3.76 2.25 10.25
N GLN A 27 5.00 1.75 10.30
CA GLN A 27 5.87 1.85 11.47
C GLN A 27 6.26 3.30 11.78
N SER A 28 6.45 4.12 10.76
CA SER A 28 6.75 5.55 10.93
C SER A 28 5.58 6.36 11.49
N LYS A 29 4.35 5.79 11.51
CA LYS A 29 3.10 6.47 11.88
C LYS A 29 2.83 7.75 11.08
N ALA A 30 3.47 7.91 9.92
CA ALA A 30 3.26 9.04 9.04
C ALA A 30 2.07 8.80 8.11
N SER A 31 1.39 9.89 7.71
CA SER A 31 0.37 9.82 6.67
C SER A 31 0.99 9.42 5.33
N CYS A 32 0.45 8.36 4.75
CA CYS A 32 0.84 7.81 3.45
C CYS A 32 -0.27 8.05 2.42
N ARG A 33 0.09 8.47 1.20
CA ARG A 33 -0.79 8.53 0.04
C ARG A 33 -0.28 7.57 -1.01
N LEU A 34 -1.18 6.75 -1.55
CA LEU A 34 -0.91 5.94 -2.72
C LEU A 34 -1.29 6.75 -3.96
N ASP A 35 -0.36 6.88 -4.90
CA ASP A 35 -0.61 7.47 -6.20
C ASP A 35 -0.78 6.36 -7.25
N GLY A 36 -1.99 6.29 -7.81
CA GLY A 36 -2.38 5.30 -8.81
C GLY A 36 -2.32 5.82 -10.25
N GLY A 37 -1.77 7.01 -10.51
CA GLY A 37 -1.85 7.66 -11.82
C GLY A 37 -1.21 6.90 -12.98
N SER A 38 -0.28 5.98 -12.70
CA SER A 38 0.38 5.13 -13.71
C SER A 38 -0.18 3.71 -13.76
N VAL A 39 -1.16 3.35 -12.93
CA VAL A 39 -1.63 1.97 -12.79
C VAL A 39 -2.51 1.58 -13.99
N GLU A 40 -2.06 0.58 -14.74
CA GLU A 40 -2.77 0.00 -15.87
C GLU A 40 -3.55 -1.26 -15.46
N ARG A 41 -2.99 -2.07 -14.55
CA ARG A 41 -3.60 -3.33 -14.10
C ARG A 41 -3.28 -3.64 -12.64
N ILE A 42 -4.30 -4.09 -11.91
CA ILE A 42 -4.16 -4.62 -10.54
C ILE A 42 -4.66 -6.06 -10.52
N GLY A 43 -3.78 -6.99 -10.13
CA GLY A 43 -4.15 -8.38 -9.88
C GLY A 43 -4.77 -8.59 -8.50
N THR A 44 -5.36 -9.76 -8.27
CA THR A 44 -5.98 -10.12 -6.98
C THR A 44 -5.02 -9.97 -5.80
N ALA A 45 -3.75 -10.33 -5.98
CA ALA A 45 -2.71 -10.15 -4.96
C ALA A 45 -2.50 -8.67 -4.60
N GLY A 46 -2.50 -7.78 -5.60
CA GLY A 46 -2.42 -6.33 -5.41
C GLY A 46 -3.61 -5.78 -4.64
N LEU A 47 -4.83 -6.22 -4.99
CA LEU A 47 -6.05 -5.84 -4.27
C LEU A 47 -6.02 -6.30 -2.80
N GLN A 48 -5.59 -7.54 -2.56
CA GLN A 48 -5.45 -8.07 -1.20
C GLN A 48 -4.44 -7.27 -0.38
N LEU A 49 -3.28 -6.93 -0.96
CA LEU A 49 -2.28 -6.10 -0.28
C LEU A 49 -2.84 -4.72 0.10
N LEU A 50 -3.47 -4.03 -0.86
CA LEU A 50 -4.04 -2.70 -0.63
C LEU A 50 -5.12 -2.73 0.45
N TRP A 51 -5.95 -3.77 0.45
CA TRP A 51 -6.97 -3.99 1.47
C TRP A 51 -6.35 -4.21 2.85
N SER A 52 -5.36 -5.09 2.95
CA SER A 52 -4.63 -5.33 4.21
C SER A 52 -3.95 -4.06 4.71
N ALA A 53 -3.29 -3.30 3.83
CA ALA A 53 -2.66 -2.03 4.19
C ALA A 53 -3.68 -1.04 4.74
N LYS A 54 -4.83 -0.86 4.08
CA LYS A 54 -5.93 -0.02 4.58
C LYS A 54 -6.36 -0.43 5.99
N GLN A 55 -6.54 -1.72 6.25
CA GLN A 55 -6.93 -2.20 7.58
C GLN A 55 -5.87 -1.91 8.64
N SER A 56 -4.59 -2.10 8.32
CA SER A 56 -3.48 -1.80 9.24
C SER A 56 -3.42 -0.31 9.58
N PHE A 57 -3.54 0.57 8.60
CA PHE A 57 -3.58 2.02 8.83
C PHE A 57 -4.82 2.45 9.61
N TRP A 58 -5.98 1.82 9.35
CA TRP A 58 -7.22 2.11 10.08
C TRP A 58 -7.13 1.72 11.56
N ARG A 59 -6.66 0.50 11.87
CA ARG A 59 -6.48 0.02 13.25
C ARG A 59 -5.58 0.95 14.05
N TRP A 60 -4.47 1.36 13.43
CA TRP A 60 -3.57 2.35 14.03
C TRP A 60 -4.29 3.67 14.36
N TRP A 61 -5.12 4.19 13.45
CA TRP A 61 -5.83 5.45 13.67
C TRP A 61 -6.91 5.34 14.76
N THR A 62 -7.62 4.20 14.82
CA THR A 62 -8.67 3.99 15.82
C THR A 62 -8.15 3.58 17.20
N GLY A 63 -6.87 3.25 17.35
CA GLY A 63 -6.28 2.82 18.62
C GLY A 63 -6.84 1.49 19.15
N ILE A 64 -7.36 0.64 18.25
CA ILE A 64 -7.90 -0.69 18.53
C ILE A 64 -6.92 -1.76 18.02
#